data_AF-A0A3N0Y8P9-F1
#
_entry.id   AF-A0A3N0Y8P9-F1
#
_cell.length_a   1.000
_cell.length_b   1.000
_cell.length_c   1.000
_cell.angle_alpha   90.00
_cell.angle_beta   90.00
_cell.angle_gamma   90.00
#
_symmetry.space_group_name_H-M   'P 1'
#
loop_
_entity.id
_entity.type
_entity.pdbx_description
1 polymer ?
#
loop_
_entity_poly.entity_id
_entity_poly.type
_entity_poly.pdbx_seq_one_letter_code
_entity_poly.pdbx_strand_id
1 'polypeptide(L)'
;MALLQEKVSGVREKQINASCRPGFYKAFAGNIKCSKCPPHSSSHTEGSAQCHCEKSYYRSSKDPPTMACTRPPSPPRNLGFNINETALYLEWTPPSDTGGRKDITYNVLCIRCGADGQACEPCNSNVRFVPKPTGLASTSVVVQDFVAHANYTFQIEALNGVSGLGRSMRQLANITVSTEQAGE
;
A
#
# COMPACT_ATOMS: atom_id res chain seq x y z
N MET A 1 -14.13 13.56 70.08
CA MET A 1 -12.99 13.63 69.14
C MET A 1 -12.64 12.21 68.74
N ALA A 2 -12.56 11.96 67.43
CA ALA A 2 -12.04 10.81 66.68
C ALA A 2 -12.06 9.40 67.32
N LEU A 3 -12.80 8.49 66.67
CA LEU A 3 -12.73 7.04 66.82
C LEU A 3 -11.64 6.43 65.89
N LEU A 4 -10.82 5.57 66.49
CA LEU A 4 -10.17 4.32 66.03
C LEU A 4 -10.00 4.05 64.50
N GLN A 5 -8.77 3.72 64.06
CA GLN A 5 -8.31 2.33 63.87
C GLN A 5 -6.88 2.22 63.28
N GLU A 6 -6.12 1.32 63.91
CA GLU A 6 -5.07 0.40 63.41
C GLU A 6 -3.98 0.88 62.44
N LYS A 7 -2.75 1.03 62.97
CA LYS A 7 -1.49 0.97 62.22
C LYS A 7 -1.03 -0.50 62.16
N VAL A 8 -1.19 -1.13 61.01
CA VAL A 8 -0.38 -2.30 60.62
C VAL A 8 0.44 -1.92 59.39
N SER A 9 1.72 -2.23 59.49
CA SER A 9 2.85 -1.75 58.71
C SER A 9 2.67 -1.78 57.20
N GLY A 10 3.14 -0.69 56.58
CA GLY A 10 3.14 -0.51 55.14
C GLY A 10 4.00 -1.52 54.40
N VAL A 11 3.38 -2.16 53.42
CA VAL A 11 4.01 -2.50 52.16
C VAL A 11 3.10 -1.91 51.09
N ARG A 12 3.39 -0.68 50.64
CA ARG A 12 2.97 -0.31 49.28
C ARG A 12 3.86 -1.16 48.39
N GLU A 13 3.32 -2.23 47.83
CA GLU A 13 3.88 -2.82 46.62
C GLU A 13 3.99 -1.70 45.62
N LYS A 14 5.18 -1.12 45.55
CA LYS A 14 5.57 -0.20 44.51
C LYS A 14 5.53 -1.09 43.27
N GLN A 15 4.39 -1.13 42.58
CA GLN A 15 4.33 -1.68 41.25
C GLN A 15 5.31 -0.82 40.46
N ILE A 16 6.56 -1.27 40.38
CA ILE A 16 7.55 -0.70 39.47
C ILE A 16 7.01 -1.12 38.11
N ASN A 17 6.05 -0.36 37.58
CA ASN A 17 5.72 -0.40 36.18
C ASN A 17 6.94 0.20 35.49
N ALA A 18 7.98 -0.61 35.34
CA ALA A 18 9.24 -0.20 34.75
C ALA A 18 8.90 0.38 33.37
N SER A 19 9.08 1.70 33.25
CA SER A 19 8.90 2.39 31.98
C SER A 19 9.72 1.67 30.92
N CYS A 20 9.13 1.43 29.75
CA CYS A 20 9.85 0.74 28.69
C CYS A 20 11.07 1.55 28.28
N ARG A 21 12.26 0.96 28.36
CA ARG A 21 13.49 1.59 27.87
C ARG A 21 13.38 1.93 26.36
N PRO A 22 14.20 2.85 25.83
CA PRO A 22 14.24 3.13 24.40
C PRO A 22 14.43 1.86 23.56
N GLY A 23 13.77 1.80 22.40
CA GLY A 23 13.67 0.62 21.54
C GLY A 23 12.60 -0.40 21.96
N PHE A 24 11.88 -0.15 23.05
CA PHE A 24 10.77 -0.96 23.52
C PHE A 24 9.50 -0.11 23.69
N TYR A 25 8.34 -0.76 23.66
CA TYR A 25 7.04 -0.12 23.81
C TYR A 25 6.05 -1.01 24.59
N LYS A 26 4.94 -0.39 25.03
CA LYS A 26 3.82 -1.07 25.69
C LYS A 26 2.50 -0.46 25.25
N ALA A 27 1.81 -1.15 24.33
CA ALA A 27 0.56 -0.66 23.74
C ALA A 27 -0.63 -0.64 24.70
N PHE A 28 -0.63 -1.49 25.74
CA PHE A 28 -1.77 -1.63 26.64
C PHE A 28 -1.35 -1.47 28.11
N ALA A 29 -2.22 -0.88 28.91
CA ALA A 29 -2.05 -0.81 30.35
C ALA A 29 -2.19 -2.20 31.00
N GLY A 30 -1.62 -2.38 32.19
CA GLY A 30 -1.66 -3.65 32.94
C GLY A 30 -0.28 -4.27 33.13
N ASN A 31 -0.22 -5.47 33.72
CA ASN A 31 1.04 -6.14 34.07
C ASN A 31 1.69 -6.87 32.88
N ILE A 32 1.72 -6.23 31.71
CA ILE A 32 2.41 -6.74 30.52
C ILE A 32 3.84 -6.20 30.43
N LYS A 33 4.75 -7.08 30.00
CA LYS A 33 6.16 -6.74 29.76
C LYS A 33 6.29 -5.87 28.51
N CYS A 34 7.30 -5.01 28.49
CA CYS A 34 7.65 -4.22 27.32
C CYS A 34 8.06 -5.12 26.16
N SER A 35 7.57 -4.79 24.96
CA SER A 35 7.91 -5.48 23.71
C SER A 35 8.95 -4.67 22.94
N LYS A 36 9.86 -5.35 22.22
CA LYS A 36 10.79 -4.66 21.32
C LYS A 36 10.02 -4.02 20.17
N CYS A 37 10.48 -2.86 19.70
CA CYS A 37 9.90 -2.25 18.51
C CYS A 37 9.93 -3.21 17.31
N PRO A 38 8.80 -3.36 16.59
CA PRO A 38 8.77 -4.13 15.35
C PRO A 38 9.73 -3.57 14.29
N PRO A 39 10.05 -4.34 13.24
CA PRO A 39 10.88 -3.87 12.14
C PRO A 39 10.40 -2.54 11.54
N HIS A 40 11.36 -1.72 11.11
CA HIS A 40 11.16 -0.38 10.55
C HIS A 40 10.47 0.60 11.50
N SER A 41 10.66 0.41 12.81
CA SER A 41 10.12 1.31 13.83
C SER A 41 11.05 1.45 15.03
N SER A 42 11.01 2.61 15.68
CA SER A 42 11.83 2.93 16.84
C SER A 42 11.04 3.70 17.92
N SER A 43 11.50 3.60 19.16
CA SER A 43 11.09 4.45 20.27
C SER A 43 12.33 5.05 20.92
N HIS A 44 12.36 6.38 21.05
CA HIS A 44 13.51 7.08 21.62
C HIS A 44 13.29 7.51 23.07
N THR A 45 12.03 7.52 23.52
CA THR A 45 11.64 7.95 24.87
C THR A 45 11.27 6.76 25.74
N GLU A 46 11.56 6.88 27.03
CA GLU A 46 11.11 5.91 28.02
C GLU A 46 9.59 5.89 28.17
N GLY A 47 9.02 4.71 28.42
CA GLY A 47 7.58 4.56 28.64
C GLY A 47 6.74 4.70 27.36
N SER A 48 7.34 4.58 26.18
CA SER A 48 6.63 4.70 24.91
C SER A 48 5.45 3.73 24.78
N ALA A 49 4.27 4.25 24.46
CA ALA A 49 3.07 3.45 24.20
C ALA A 49 3.10 2.80 22.81
N GLN A 50 3.84 3.38 21.85
CA GLN A 50 3.96 2.89 20.48
C GLN A 50 5.34 3.23 19.90
N CYS A 51 5.81 2.44 18.94
CA CYS A 51 7.00 2.75 18.15
C CYS A 51 6.65 3.55 16.90
N HIS A 52 7.41 4.62 16.65
CA HIS A 52 7.27 5.46 15.48
C HIS A 52 7.91 4.78 14.27
N CYS A 53 7.29 4.90 13.09
CA CYS A 53 7.87 4.32 11.88
C CYS A 53 9.10 5.11 11.43
N GLU A 54 10.08 4.39 10.89
CA GLU A 54 11.23 4.98 10.20
C GLU A 54 10.77 5.75 8.95
N LYS A 55 11.64 6.63 8.44
CA LYS A 55 11.35 7.42 7.23
C LYS A 55 10.97 6.51 6.06
N SER A 56 9.89 6.86 5.36
CA SER A 56 9.32 6.11 4.22
C SER A 56 8.68 4.77 4.57
N TYR A 57 8.52 4.46 5.86
CA TYR A 57 7.70 3.35 6.34
C TYR A 57 6.50 3.88 7.11
N TYR A 58 5.42 3.11 7.08
CA TYR A 58 4.12 3.53 7.57
C TYR A 58 3.36 2.33 8.15
N ARG A 59 2.36 2.64 8.99
CA ARG A 59 1.31 1.71 9.39
C ARG A 59 -0.03 2.29 8.98
N SER A 60 -0.89 1.44 8.44
CA SER A 60 -2.30 1.75 8.20
C SER A 60 -3.04 1.89 9.52
N SER A 61 -4.13 2.65 9.54
CA SER A 61 -4.97 2.81 10.74
C SER A 61 -5.62 1.50 11.20
N LYS A 62 -5.70 0.50 10.32
CA LYS A 62 -6.24 -0.83 10.60
C LYS A 62 -5.17 -1.80 11.14
N ASP A 63 -3.89 -1.42 11.14
CA ASP A 63 -2.81 -2.30 11.59
C ASP A 63 -2.64 -2.24 13.11
N PRO A 64 -2.38 -3.39 13.77
CA PRO A 64 -2.07 -3.39 15.18
C PRO A 64 -0.67 -2.78 15.44
N PRO A 65 -0.43 -2.17 16.62
CA PRO A 65 0.88 -1.61 17.00
C PRO A 65 2.03 -2.64 16.99
N THR A 66 1.69 -3.93 17.05
CA THR A 66 2.61 -5.07 17.02
C THR A 66 3.13 -5.41 15.62
N MET A 67 2.43 -4.99 14.56
CA MET A 67 2.84 -5.27 13.19
C MET A 67 4.04 -4.41 12.80
N ALA A 68 4.92 -4.86 11.90
CA ALA A 68 6.02 -4.03 11.39
C ALA A 68 5.50 -2.79 10.65
N CYS A 69 6.31 -1.71 10.59
CA CYS A 69 6.03 -0.67 9.60
C CYS A 69 6.43 -1.18 8.21
N THR A 70 5.67 -0.78 7.20
CA THR A 70 5.76 -1.28 5.82
C THR A 70 5.88 -0.11 4.86
N ARG A 71 6.16 -0.37 3.59
CA ARG A 71 6.24 0.67 2.56
C ARG A 71 5.31 0.38 1.37
N PRO A 72 5.06 1.35 0.48
CA PRO A 72 4.39 1.09 -0.79
C PRO A 72 5.17 0.05 -1.63
N PRO A 73 4.51 -0.73 -2.49
CA PRO A 73 5.18 -1.72 -3.33
C PRO A 73 5.95 -1.05 -4.47
N SER A 74 6.87 -1.79 -5.09
CA SER A 74 7.48 -1.41 -6.37
C SER A 74 6.47 -1.51 -7.53
N PRO A 75 6.77 -1.00 -8.73
CA PRO A 75 5.93 -1.24 -9.91
C PRO A 75 5.74 -2.73 -10.21
N PRO A 76 4.64 -3.10 -10.91
CA PRO A 76 4.51 -4.39 -11.57
C PRO A 76 5.63 -4.61 -12.58
N ARG A 77 5.85 -5.87 -12.97
CA ARG A 77 6.95 -6.26 -13.88
C ARG A 77 6.40 -7.03 -15.07
N ASN A 78 7.20 -7.15 -16.13
CA ASN A 78 6.92 -8.00 -17.29
C ASN A 78 5.51 -7.75 -17.87
N LEU A 79 5.21 -6.49 -18.20
CA LEU A 79 3.95 -6.15 -18.85
C LEU A 79 3.92 -6.79 -20.24
N GLY A 80 2.84 -7.47 -20.54
CA GLY A 80 2.57 -8.11 -21.81
C GLY A 80 1.19 -7.74 -22.31
N PHE A 81 1.01 -7.86 -23.63
CA PHE A 81 -0.31 -7.69 -24.23
C PHE A 81 -0.53 -8.66 -25.39
N ASN A 82 -1.79 -8.96 -25.65
CA ASN A 82 -2.24 -9.68 -26.83
C ASN A 82 -3.55 -9.06 -27.35
N ILE A 83 -3.69 -8.93 -28.66
CA ILE A 83 -4.94 -8.47 -29.29
C ILE A 83 -5.57 -9.68 -29.97
N ASN A 84 -6.85 -9.93 -29.66
CA ASN A 84 -7.68 -10.90 -30.35
C ASN A 84 -8.96 -10.21 -30.81
N GLU A 85 -9.10 -10.04 -32.12
CA GLU A 85 -10.22 -9.33 -32.76
C GLU A 85 -10.44 -7.92 -32.18
N THR A 86 -11.42 -7.75 -31.29
CA THR A 86 -11.80 -6.47 -30.66
C THR A 86 -11.42 -6.38 -29.17
N ALA A 87 -10.66 -7.37 -28.67
CA ALA A 87 -10.26 -7.46 -27.28
C ALA A 87 -8.72 -7.39 -27.13
N LEU A 88 -8.26 -6.45 -26.32
CA LEU A 88 -6.87 -6.30 -25.90
C LEU A 88 -6.72 -6.90 -24.50
N TYR A 89 -5.96 -7.97 -24.39
CA TYR A 89 -5.60 -8.62 -23.14
C TYR A 89 -4.32 -7.99 -22.62
N LEU A 90 -4.38 -7.35 -21.46
CA LEU A 90 -3.22 -6.86 -20.73
C LEU A 90 -2.91 -7.80 -19.58
N GLU A 91 -1.63 -8.13 -19.43
CA GLU A 91 -1.13 -8.94 -18.33
C GLU A 91 0.18 -8.39 -17.78
N TRP A 92 0.46 -8.70 -16.51
CA TRP A 92 1.70 -8.35 -15.85
C TRP A 92 2.04 -9.37 -14.77
N THR A 93 3.22 -9.23 -14.19
CA THR A 93 3.65 -9.99 -13.02
C THR A 93 3.71 -9.09 -11.77
N PRO A 94 3.52 -9.67 -10.57
CA PRO A 94 3.56 -8.90 -9.33
C PRO A 94 4.89 -8.15 -9.11
N PRO A 95 4.87 -7.08 -8.29
CA PRO A 95 6.06 -6.34 -7.89
C PRO A 95 7.17 -7.24 -7.34
N SER A 96 8.43 -6.86 -7.57
CA SER A 96 9.58 -7.50 -6.91
C SER A 96 9.60 -7.26 -5.40
N ASP A 97 9.10 -6.09 -4.99
CA ASP A 97 8.99 -5.71 -3.59
C ASP A 97 7.54 -5.32 -3.30
N THR A 98 6.90 -6.05 -2.40
CA THR A 98 5.52 -5.76 -1.96
C THR A 98 5.46 -4.77 -0.80
N GLY A 99 6.62 -4.31 -0.32
CA GLY A 99 6.77 -3.45 0.84
C GLY A 99 6.43 -4.17 2.16
N GLY A 100 6.46 -5.50 2.15
CA GLY A 100 6.15 -6.34 3.31
C GLY A 100 4.67 -6.62 3.53
N ARG A 101 3.81 -6.36 2.53
CA ARG A 101 2.38 -6.65 2.60
C ARG A 101 1.88 -7.63 1.55
N LYS A 102 0.66 -8.11 1.77
CA LYS A 102 -0.06 -9.07 0.91
C LYS A 102 -1.38 -8.51 0.36
N ASP A 103 -1.83 -7.35 0.84
CA ASP A 103 -3.01 -6.62 0.37
C ASP A 103 -2.70 -5.81 -0.90
N ILE A 104 -1.98 -6.42 -1.84
CA ILE A 104 -1.60 -5.77 -3.09
C ILE A 104 -2.81 -5.69 -4.02
N THR A 105 -3.04 -4.51 -4.58
CA THR A 105 -4.04 -4.25 -5.61
C THR A 105 -3.42 -3.46 -6.76
N TYR A 106 -4.06 -3.46 -7.92
CA TYR A 106 -3.56 -2.74 -9.10
C TYR A 106 -4.59 -1.74 -9.62
N ASN A 107 -4.10 -0.62 -10.13
CA ASN A 107 -4.89 0.30 -10.95
C ASN A 107 -4.26 0.42 -12.34
N VAL A 108 -5.10 0.54 -13.36
CA VAL A 108 -4.72 0.72 -14.76
C VAL A 108 -5.25 2.07 -15.22
N LEU A 109 -4.34 2.95 -15.62
CA LEU A 109 -4.64 4.20 -16.29
C LEU A 109 -4.41 4.04 -17.79
N CYS A 110 -5.29 4.60 -18.59
CA CYS A 110 -5.21 4.58 -20.04
C CYS A 110 -5.03 6.00 -20.57
N ILE A 111 -4.04 6.15 -21.45
CA ILE A 111 -3.72 7.40 -22.12
C ILE A 111 -3.70 7.10 -23.62
N ARG A 112 -4.39 7.91 -24.42
CA ARG A 112 -4.33 7.87 -25.87
C ARG A 112 -3.59 9.10 -26.37
N CYS A 113 -2.57 8.90 -27.19
CA CYS A 113 -1.93 10.01 -27.90
C CYS A 113 -2.47 10.02 -29.33
N GLY A 114 -2.86 11.20 -29.83
CA GLY A 114 -3.25 11.37 -31.23
C GLY A 114 -2.07 11.16 -32.18
N ALA A 115 -2.35 11.08 -33.48
CA ALA A 115 -1.30 11.16 -34.50
C ALA A 115 -0.71 12.58 -34.54
N ASP A 116 0.51 12.72 -35.06
CA ASP A 116 1.13 14.01 -35.40
C ASP A 116 1.18 15.06 -34.29
N GLY A 117 1.83 14.74 -33.16
CA GLY A 117 2.19 15.73 -32.14
C GLY A 117 1.00 16.26 -31.32
N GLN A 118 -0.19 15.68 -31.44
CA GLN A 118 -1.31 15.96 -30.54
C GLN A 118 -0.98 15.54 -29.10
N ALA A 119 -1.50 16.32 -28.15
CA ALA A 119 -1.36 16.04 -26.73
C ALA A 119 -1.99 14.67 -26.38
N CYS A 120 -1.36 13.97 -25.45
CA CYS A 120 -1.89 12.72 -24.93
C CYS A 120 -3.00 12.99 -23.92
N GLU A 121 -4.12 12.30 -24.06
CA GLU A 121 -5.32 12.50 -23.24
C GLU A 121 -5.69 11.22 -22.49
N PRO A 122 -6.29 11.30 -21.29
CA PRO A 122 -6.90 10.13 -20.66
C PRO A 122 -7.92 9.48 -21.60
N CYS A 123 -7.93 8.16 -21.67
CA CYS A 123 -8.89 7.46 -22.52
C CYS A 123 -10.34 7.80 -22.13
N ASN A 124 -11.14 8.07 -23.16
CA ASN A 124 -12.55 8.42 -23.06
C ASN A 124 -13.35 7.26 -22.45
N SER A 125 -14.58 7.52 -21.99
CA SER A 125 -15.49 6.51 -21.44
C SER A 125 -15.87 5.38 -22.40
N ASN A 126 -15.52 5.52 -23.69
CA ASN A 126 -15.77 4.49 -24.69
C ASN A 126 -14.85 3.28 -24.51
N VAL A 127 -13.64 3.45 -23.95
CA VAL A 127 -12.75 2.32 -23.69
C VAL A 127 -13.24 1.56 -22.46
N ARG A 128 -13.57 0.29 -22.65
CA ARG A 128 -14.15 -0.54 -21.60
C ARG A 128 -13.11 -1.49 -20.99
N PHE A 129 -13.06 -1.54 -19.67
CA PHE A 129 -12.20 -2.46 -18.92
C PHE A 129 -13.04 -3.55 -18.25
N VAL A 130 -12.61 -4.80 -18.41
CA VAL A 130 -13.21 -5.97 -17.76
C VAL A 130 -12.13 -6.81 -17.10
N PRO A 131 -12.08 -6.92 -15.76
CA PRO A 131 -12.89 -6.19 -14.75
C PRO A 131 -12.55 -4.69 -14.68
N LYS A 132 -13.19 -3.95 -13.76
CA LYS A 132 -12.95 -2.50 -13.56
C LYS A 132 -11.46 -2.23 -13.33
N PRO A 133 -10.90 -1.13 -13.86
CA PRO A 133 -9.46 -0.92 -13.91
C PRO A 133 -8.85 -0.47 -12.59
N THR A 134 -9.61 -0.45 -11.49
CA THR A 134 -9.16 0.01 -10.17
C THR A 134 -9.40 -1.05 -9.11
N GLY A 135 -8.46 -1.17 -8.18
CA GLY A 135 -8.53 -2.15 -7.09
C GLY A 135 -8.48 -3.60 -7.56
N LEU A 136 -7.83 -3.87 -8.69
CA LEU A 136 -7.68 -5.21 -9.24
C LEU A 136 -6.86 -6.10 -8.30
N ALA A 137 -7.34 -7.30 -8.01
CA ALA A 137 -6.58 -8.33 -7.28
C ALA A 137 -5.78 -9.23 -8.23
N SER A 138 -6.28 -9.42 -9.47
CA SER A 138 -5.61 -10.17 -10.53
C SER A 138 -4.55 -9.33 -11.24
N THR A 139 -3.64 -9.99 -11.94
CA THR A 139 -2.59 -9.36 -12.74
C THR A 139 -2.91 -9.31 -14.23
N SER A 140 -4.20 -9.15 -14.55
CA SER A 140 -4.68 -9.03 -15.91
C SER A 140 -5.98 -8.24 -15.98
N VAL A 141 -6.20 -7.61 -17.13
CA VAL A 141 -7.45 -6.92 -17.49
C VAL A 141 -7.67 -7.02 -18.99
N VAL A 142 -8.93 -7.14 -19.40
CA VAL A 142 -9.32 -7.07 -20.81
C VAL A 142 -9.80 -5.66 -21.12
N VAL A 143 -9.33 -5.10 -22.23
CA VAL A 143 -9.70 -3.79 -22.76
C VAL A 143 -10.48 -3.99 -24.05
N GLN A 144 -11.66 -3.39 -24.14
CA GLN A 144 -12.58 -3.48 -25.27
C GLN A 144 -12.97 -2.09 -25.75
N ASP A 145 -13.64 -2.02 -26.90
CA ASP A 145 -14.21 -0.79 -27.47
C ASP A 145 -13.14 0.31 -27.71
N PHE A 146 -11.88 -0.12 -27.92
CA PHE A 146 -10.81 0.76 -28.34
C PHE A 146 -10.90 1.03 -29.85
N VAL A 147 -10.56 2.25 -30.25
CA VAL A 147 -10.52 2.64 -31.66
C VAL A 147 -9.28 2.05 -32.32
N ALA A 148 -9.44 1.47 -33.51
CA ALA A 148 -8.35 1.01 -34.36
C ALA A 148 -7.46 2.17 -34.86
N HIS A 149 -6.27 1.84 -35.36
CA HIS A 149 -5.27 2.76 -35.88
C HIS A 149 -4.87 3.85 -34.87
N ALA A 150 -4.83 3.49 -33.58
CA ALA A 150 -4.47 4.39 -32.51
C ALA A 150 -3.45 3.76 -31.55
N ASN A 151 -2.66 4.63 -30.92
CA ASN A 151 -1.65 4.25 -29.93
C ASN A 151 -2.18 4.52 -28.52
N TYR A 152 -2.32 3.45 -27.74
CA TYR A 152 -2.71 3.51 -26.34
C TYR A 152 -1.51 3.23 -25.45
N THR A 153 -1.30 4.05 -24.43
CA THR A 153 -0.35 3.81 -23.36
C THR A 153 -1.11 3.47 -22.09
N PHE A 154 -0.88 2.28 -21.58
CA PHE A 154 -1.42 1.83 -20.31
C PHE A 154 -0.36 2.00 -19.23
N GLN A 155 -0.72 2.62 -18.12
CA GLN A 155 0.12 2.76 -16.94
C GLN A 155 -0.50 1.97 -15.80
N ILE A 156 0.24 1.02 -15.26
CA ILE A 156 -0.20 0.14 -14.19
C ILE A 156 0.58 0.49 -12.93
N GLU A 157 -0.13 0.80 -11.84
CA GLU A 157 0.45 0.93 -10.49
C GLU A 157 0.07 -0.26 -9.63
N ALA A 158 0.99 -0.65 -8.74
CA ALA A 158 0.70 -1.53 -7.63
C ALA A 158 0.50 -0.70 -6.35
N LEU A 159 -0.48 -1.07 -5.55
CA LEU A 159 -0.87 -0.37 -4.33
C LEU A 159 -1.04 -1.35 -3.17
N ASN A 160 -0.82 -0.87 -1.95
CA ASN A 160 -1.13 -1.59 -0.71
C ASN A 160 -1.74 -0.63 0.32
N GLY A 161 -2.09 -1.14 1.51
CA GLY A 161 -2.75 -0.37 2.57
C GLY A 161 -1.98 0.85 3.11
N VAL A 162 -0.72 1.06 2.68
CA VAL A 162 0.09 2.24 3.05
C VAL A 162 0.48 3.14 1.87
N SER A 163 0.08 2.81 0.64
CA SER A 163 0.41 3.60 -0.57
C SER A 163 -0.08 5.05 -0.51
N GLY A 164 -1.12 5.35 0.26
CA GLY A 164 -1.68 6.71 0.41
C GLY A 164 -1.10 7.54 1.57
N LEU A 165 -0.19 6.99 2.38
CA LEU A 165 0.27 7.65 3.62
C LEU A 165 1.58 8.44 3.46
N GLY A 166 2.27 8.24 2.34
CA GLY A 166 3.53 8.90 2.04
C GLY A 166 3.41 9.97 0.95
N ARG A 167 4.44 10.82 0.86
CA ARG A 167 4.64 11.73 -0.28
C ARG A 167 5.46 11.10 -1.40
N SER A 168 5.65 9.78 -1.36
CA SER A 168 6.39 9.06 -2.40
C SER A 168 5.66 9.23 -3.74
N MET A 169 6.42 9.48 -4.80
CA MET A 169 5.86 9.50 -6.15
C MET A 169 5.28 8.12 -6.47
N ARG A 170 4.12 8.10 -7.13
CA ARG A 170 3.50 6.86 -7.62
C ARG A 170 4.46 6.20 -8.59
N GLN A 171 4.78 4.93 -8.34
CA GLN A 171 5.67 4.17 -9.20
C GLN A 171 4.80 3.35 -10.17
N LEU A 172 5.00 3.58 -11.46
CA LEU A 172 4.18 3.05 -12.54
C LEU A 172 5.04 2.20 -13.47
N ALA A 173 4.46 1.13 -14.01
CA ALA A 173 4.98 0.44 -15.19
C ALA A 173 4.08 0.80 -16.38
N ASN A 174 4.65 1.00 -17.56
CA ASN A 174 3.89 1.38 -18.75
C ASN A 174 4.11 0.43 -19.92
N ILE A 175 3.10 0.35 -20.79
CA ILE A 175 3.19 -0.36 -22.06
C ILE A 175 2.38 0.40 -23.11
N THR A 176 2.95 0.53 -24.31
CA THR A 176 2.30 1.18 -25.45
C THR A 176 1.86 0.11 -26.45
N VAL A 177 0.61 0.22 -26.89
CA VAL A 177 -0.06 -0.72 -27.78
C VAL A 177 -0.56 0.05 -29.00
N SER A 178 -0.10 -0.37 -30.18
CA SER A 178 -0.60 0.11 -31.47
C SER A 178 -1.71 -0.80 -31.97
N THR A 179 -2.88 -0.24 -32.25
CA THR A 179 -4.07 -1.00 -32.66
C THR A 179 -4.19 -1.06 -34.18
N GLU A 180 -3.23 -1.68 -34.87
CA GLU A 180 -3.11 -1.54 -36.33
C GLU A 180 -4.23 -2.22 -37.16
N GLN A 181 -5.00 -3.15 -36.60
CA GLN A 181 -6.17 -3.75 -37.26
C GLN A 181 -7.11 -4.36 -36.20
N ALA A 182 -8.19 -3.65 -35.88
CA ALA A 182 -9.42 -4.30 -35.43
C ALA A 182 -10.36 -4.35 -36.65
N GLY A 183 -10.18 -5.40 -37.47
CA GLY A 183 -11.10 -5.95 -38.48
C GLY A 183 -11.77 -5.02 -39.50
N GLU A 184 -11.56 -5.31 -40.79
CA GLU A 184 -12.62 -5.20 -41.82
C GLU A 184 -13.85 -6.05 -41.45
#